data_AF-A0AAU2DPE3-F1
#
_entry.id   AF-A0AAU2DPE3-F1
#
_cell.length_a   1.000
_cell.length_b   1.000
_cell.length_c   1.000
_cell.angle_alpha   90.00
_cell.angle_beta   90.00
_cell.angle_gamma   90.00
#
_symmetry.space_group_name_H-M   'P 1'
#
loop_
_entity.id
_entity.type
_entity.pdbx_description
1 polymer ?
#
loop_
_entity_poly.entity_id
_entity_poly.type
_entity_poly.pdbx_seq_one_letter_code
_entity_poly.pdbx_strand_id
1 'polypeptide(L)'
;MAEKFKRLPEQQHNAVLAAAQRPDHLIPGIEDGFVPKHVIFNKRTLVSVHRAGFGDMRPSAYFDRQGSYEDSAASLFLTQAGRAYARQFGVPCQRRRVVVLQCGDKKAEPSWEKYHYRGVIPAGQLYIGPYHRSLRLTASALTNPFLTWIMSAWHGLIPLKRPLGRYNVKLGDPKAITPEKMRRHTASLDLADADVIFLGSKGYADLFTESVPHAFTPLSGDLLAQRSQCKTVRENPDLMREWWDAAALGRGRCLEPDEGCPK
;
A
#
# COMPACT_ATOMS: atom_id res chain seq x y z
N MET A 1 -13.51 -12.27 -23.50
CA MET A 1 -12.82 -11.51 -24.58
C MET A 1 -12.07 -10.37 -23.94
N ALA A 2 -10.77 -10.21 -24.21
CA ALA A 2 -10.02 -9.07 -23.66
C ALA A 2 -10.58 -7.77 -24.23
N GLU A 3 -10.98 -6.83 -23.35
CA GLU A 3 -11.47 -5.52 -23.75
C GLU A 3 -10.38 -4.81 -24.56
N LYS A 4 -10.72 -4.36 -25.77
CA LYS A 4 -9.78 -3.66 -26.67
C LYS A 4 -10.00 -2.16 -26.53
N PHE A 5 -9.09 -1.49 -25.82
CA PHE A 5 -9.16 -0.06 -25.58
C PHE A 5 -8.79 0.74 -26.82
N LYS A 6 -9.53 1.83 -27.09
CA LYS A 6 -9.12 2.85 -28.07
C LYS A 6 -7.93 3.64 -27.53
N ARG A 7 -6.96 3.97 -28.40
CA ARG A 7 -5.82 4.79 -28.01
C ARG A 7 -6.29 6.18 -27.55
N LEU A 8 -5.82 6.63 -26.39
CA LEU A 8 -6.02 7.98 -25.87
C LEU A 8 -5.20 9.00 -26.68
N PRO A 9 -5.51 10.30 -26.59
CA PRO A 9 -4.62 11.33 -27.12
C PRO A 9 -3.23 11.24 -26.47
N GLU A 10 -2.21 11.72 -27.18
CA GLU A 10 -0.80 11.43 -26.91
C GLU A 10 -0.38 11.71 -25.46
N GLN A 11 -0.78 12.84 -24.88
CA GLN A 11 -0.40 13.22 -23.52
C GLN A 11 -1.02 12.28 -22.45
N GLN A 12 -2.28 11.90 -22.59
CA GLN A 12 -2.96 10.96 -21.69
C GLN A 12 -2.42 9.53 -21.86
N HIS A 13 -2.14 9.14 -23.10
CA HIS A 13 -1.50 7.88 -23.42
C HIS A 13 -0.15 7.78 -22.71
N ASN A 14 0.72 8.79 -22.87
CA ASN A 14 2.03 8.84 -22.24
C ASN A 14 1.92 8.86 -20.70
N ALA A 15 0.90 9.53 -20.14
CA ALA A 15 0.65 9.51 -18.70
C ALA A 15 0.38 8.11 -18.15
N VAL A 16 -0.47 7.33 -18.81
CA VAL A 16 -0.79 5.97 -18.41
C VAL A 16 0.44 5.06 -18.56
N LEU A 17 1.16 5.16 -19.69
CA LEU A 17 2.34 4.33 -19.94
C LEU A 17 3.49 4.65 -18.98
N ALA A 18 3.73 5.92 -18.67
CA ALA A 18 4.76 6.34 -17.71
C ALA A 18 4.43 5.83 -16.30
N ALA A 19 3.18 5.94 -15.87
CA ALA A 19 2.74 5.41 -14.58
C ALA A 19 2.86 3.88 -14.50
N ALA A 20 2.61 3.17 -15.61
CA ALA A 20 2.68 1.71 -15.65
C ALA A 20 4.08 1.14 -15.42
N GLN A 21 5.11 1.93 -15.71
CA GLN A 21 6.52 1.58 -15.46
C GLN A 21 6.94 1.81 -14.00
N ARG A 22 6.15 2.55 -13.22
CA ARG A 22 6.45 2.86 -11.83
C ARG A 22 5.91 1.78 -10.90
N PRO A 23 6.64 1.36 -9.86
CA PRO A 23 6.13 0.41 -8.88
C PRO A 23 4.85 0.84 -8.16
N ASP A 24 4.67 2.15 -7.95
CA ASP A 24 3.52 2.73 -7.24
C ASP A 24 2.30 2.98 -8.15
N HIS A 25 2.48 2.90 -9.47
CA HIS A 25 1.52 3.27 -10.50
C HIS A 25 1.00 4.70 -10.41
N LEU A 26 1.80 5.62 -9.88
CA LEU A 26 1.44 7.02 -9.73
C LEU A 26 1.47 7.74 -11.09
N ILE A 27 0.40 8.45 -11.40
CA ILE A 27 0.31 9.46 -12.45
C ILE A 27 0.44 10.83 -11.76
N PRO A 28 1.65 11.40 -11.71
CA PRO A 28 1.92 12.57 -10.88
C PRO A 28 1.26 13.82 -11.45
N GLY A 29 0.51 14.52 -10.59
CA GLY A 29 0.01 15.86 -10.86
C GLY A 29 1.00 16.94 -10.46
N ILE A 30 0.67 18.21 -10.72
CA ILE A 30 1.52 19.36 -10.38
C ILE A 30 1.79 19.48 -8.88
N GLU A 31 0.88 18.95 -8.06
CA GLU A 31 1.00 18.93 -6.61
C GLU A 31 2.02 17.89 -6.10
N ASP A 32 2.51 17.02 -6.98
CA ASP A 32 3.49 15.99 -6.64
C ASP A 32 4.91 16.55 -6.64
N GLY A 33 5.25 17.28 -5.57
CA GLY A 33 6.58 17.88 -5.37
C GLY A 33 7.73 16.89 -5.24
N PHE A 34 7.47 15.58 -5.26
CA PHE A 34 8.47 14.52 -5.15
C PHE A 34 8.93 13.96 -6.51
N VAL A 35 8.31 14.39 -7.61
CA VAL A 35 8.63 13.90 -8.96
C VAL A 35 9.27 15.03 -9.79
N PRO A 36 10.30 14.74 -10.61
CA PRO A 36 10.87 15.74 -11.51
C PRO A 36 9.80 16.39 -12.40
N LYS A 37 9.90 17.72 -12.59
CA LYS A 37 8.89 18.51 -13.31
C LYS A 37 8.57 18.01 -14.73
N HIS A 38 9.51 17.33 -15.40
CA HIS A 38 9.32 16.81 -16.76
C HIS A 38 8.46 15.53 -16.82
N VAL A 39 8.06 14.97 -15.68
CA VAL A 39 7.21 13.77 -15.58
C VAL A 39 5.81 14.12 -15.06
N ILE A 40 5.55 15.40 -14.77
CA ILE A 40 4.29 15.90 -14.21
C ILE A 40 3.27 16.16 -15.31
N PHE A 41 2.02 15.75 -15.08
CA PHE A 41 0.91 16.00 -16.00
C PHE A 41 0.00 17.13 -15.49
N ASN A 42 -0.47 17.97 -16.41
CA ASN A 42 -1.38 19.06 -16.07
C ASN A 42 -2.79 18.53 -15.71
N LYS A 43 -3.60 19.39 -15.06
CA LYS A 43 -4.96 19.06 -14.61
C LYS A 43 -5.85 18.52 -15.73
N ARG A 44 -5.76 19.06 -16.95
CA ARG A 44 -6.59 18.61 -18.08
C ARG A 44 -6.25 17.18 -18.50
N THR A 45 -4.97 16.81 -18.47
CA THR A 45 -4.53 15.43 -18.73
C THR A 45 -5.07 14.48 -17.66
N LEU A 46 -4.91 14.82 -16.38
CA LEU A 46 -5.38 14.00 -15.27
C LEU A 46 -6.91 13.81 -15.30
N VAL A 47 -7.70 14.89 -15.48
CA VAL A 47 -9.17 14.81 -15.64
C VAL A 47 -9.56 13.83 -16.76
N SER A 48 -8.86 13.89 -17.90
CA SER A 48 -9.15 13.03 -19.03
C SER A 48 -8.80 11.56 -18.76
N VAL A 49 -7.70 11.29 -18.05
CA VAL A 49 -7.31 9.93 -17.67
C VAL A 49 -8.30 9.36 -16.64
N HIS A 50 -8.75 10.18 -15.69
CA HIS A 50 -9.74 9.80 -14.70
C HIS A 50 -11.10 9.48 -15.33
N ARG A 51 -11.62 10.36 -16.19
CA ARG A 51 -12.89 10.14 -16.90
C ARG A 51 -12.87 8.92 -17.81
N ALA A 52 -11.69 8.56 -18.34
CA ALA A 52 -11.52 7.33 -19.13
C ALA A 52 -11.43 6.06 -18.25
N GLY A 53 -11.47 6.19 -16.92
CA GLY A 53 -11.40 5.08 -15.97
C GLY A 53 -10.00 4.48 -15.81
N PHE A 54 -8.96 5.10 -16.37
CA PHE A 54 -7.59 4.55 -16.37
C PHE A 54 -6.76 4.98 -15.16
N GLY A 55 -7.18 6.04 -14.47
CA GLY A 55 -6.56 6.48 -13.23
C GLY A 55 -7.62 6.92 -12.24
N ASP A 56 -7.39 6.68 -10.97
CA ASP A 56 -8.27 7.15 -9.91
C ASP A 56 -7.45 7.67 -8.73
N MET A 57 -8.05 8.52 -7.92
CA MET A 57 -7.44 8.93 -6.69
C MET A 57 -7.44 7.79 -5.68
N ARG A 58 -6.40 7.76 -4.87
CA ARG A 58 -6.40 6.98 -3.64
C ARG A 58 -6.55 7.95 -2.49
N PRO A 59 -7.78 8.15 -1.97
CA PRO A 59 -7.94 9.01 -0.81
C PRO A 59 -7.10 8.42 0.31
N SER A 60 -6.49 9.32 1.07
CA SER A 60 -5.65 8.88 2.16
C SER A 60 -6.50 8.12 3.17
N ALA A 61 -6.11 6.88 3.46
CA ALA A 61 -6.85 5.97 4.32
C ALA A 61 -7.28 6.60 5.65
N TYR A 62 -6.49 7.52 6.18
CA TYR A 62 -6.71 8.15 7.48
C TYR A 62 -7.54 9.45 7.48
N PHE A 63 -7.97 9.95 6.32
CA PHE A 63 -8.95 11.04 6.29
C PHE A 63 -10.36 10.46 6.27
N ASP A 64 -11.20 10.87 7.23
CA ASP A 64 -12.60 10.39 7.29
C ASP A 64 -13.46 10.91 6.14
N ARG A 65 -12.98 11.93 5.39
CA ARG A 65 -13.62 12.43 4.18
C ARG A 65 -12.99 11.78 2.95
N GLN A 66 -13.79 11.06 2.18
CA GLN A 66 -13.46 10.74 0.79
C GLN A 66 -13.60 12.03 -0.02
N GLY A 67 -12.49 12.71 -0.31
CA GLY A 67 -12.50 13.81 -1.28
C GLY A 67 -12.74 13.25 -2.68
N SER A 68 -13.52 13.96 -3.50
CA SER A 68 -13.66 13.59 -4.90
C SER A 68 -12.47 14.11 -5.72
N TYR A 69 -12.27 13.57 -6.92
CA TYR A 69 -11.18 14.04 -7.78
C TYR A 69 -11.37 15.52 -8.14
N GLU A 70 -12.62 15.93 -8.29
CA GLU A 70 -13.03 17.32 -8.54
C GLU A 70 -12.59 18.26 -7.39
N ASP A 71 -12.57 17.77 -6.15
CA ASP A 71 -12.22 18.56 -4.96
C ASP A 71 -10.71 18.80 -4.81
N SER A 72 -9.87 17.84 -5.23
CA SER A 72 -8.43 17.89 -4.95
C SER A 72 -7.57 18.10 -6.20
N ALA A 73 -8.05 17.72 -7.39
CA ALA A 73 -7.25 17.68 -8.64
C ALA A 73 -5.89 16.96 -8.48
N ALA A 74 -5.80 16.03 -7.53
CA ALA A 74 -4.56 15.41 -7.09
C ALA A 74 -3.97 14.41 -8.12
N SER A 75 -2.75 13.93 -7.83
CA SER A 75 -2.16 12.80 -8.55
C SER A 75 -3.11 11.59 -8.58
N LEU A 76 -3.12 10.89 -9.71
CA LEU A 76 -3.92 9.66 -9.88
C LEU A 76 -3.04 8.43 -9.69
N PHE A 77 -3.67 7.28 -9.49
CA PHE A 77 -3.02 5.98 -9.55
C PHE A 77 -3.70 5.11 -10.59
N LEU A 78 -2.95 4.26 -11.28
CA LEU A 78 -3.56 3.37 -12.27
C LEU A 78 -4.57 2.42 -11.63
N THR A 79 -5.75 2.38 -12.23
CA THR A 79 -6.78 1.38 -11.98
C THR A 79 -6.43 0.07 -12.67
N GLN A 80 -7.22 -0.99 -12.44
CA GLN A 80 -7.11 -2.23 -13.21
C GLN A 80 -7.21 -1.99 -14.73
N ALA A 81 -8.14 -1.14 -15.16
CA ALA A 81 -8.33 -0.76 -16.56
C ALA A 81 -7.10 -0.02 -17.10
N GLY A 82 -6.52 0.91 -16.34
CA GLY A 82 -5.29 1.62 -16.73
C GLY A 82 -4.10 0.70 -16.95
N ARG A 83 -3.95 -0.34 -16.11
CA ARG A 83 -2.91 -1.35 -16.29
C ARG A 83 -3.18 -2.29 -17.47
N ALA A 84 -4.44 -2.63 -17.72
CA ALA A 84 -4.83 -3.40 -18.90
C ALA A 84 -4.56 -2.60 -20.20
N TYR A 85 -4.89 -1.31 -20.19
CA TYR A 85 -4.55 -0.37 -21.25
C TYR A 85 -3.04 -0.34 -21.51
N ALA A 86 -2.21 -0.14 -20.48
CA ALA A 86 -0.76 -0.09 -20.64
C ALA A 86 -0.20 -1.38 -21.27
N ARG A 87 -0.69 -2.55 -20.83
CA ARG A 87 -0.31 -3.85 -21.40
C ARG A 87 -0.70 -3.99 -22.87
N GLN A 88 -1.90 -3.52 -23.25
CA GLN A 88 -2.34 -3.54 -24.65
C GLN A 88 -1.38 -2.74 -25.55
N PHE A 89 -0.80 -1.65 -25.04
CA PHE A 89 0.15 -0.81 -25.76
C PHE A 89 1.62 -1.15 -25.47
N GLY A 90 1.90 -2.40 -25.06
CA GLY A 90 3.25 -2.96 -25.01
C GLY A 90 4.07 -2.61 -23.77
N VAL A 91 3.47 -1.99 -22.75
CA VAL A 91 4.16 -1.74 -21.48
C VAL A 91 3.76 -2.82 -20.46
N PRO A 92 4.70 -3.70 -20.05
CA PRO A 92 4.44 -4.62 -18.96
C PRO A 92 4.07 -3.83 -17.71
N CYS A 93 2.89 -4.12 -17.16
CA CYS A 93 2.40 -3.46 -15.97
C CYS A 93 2.02 -4.54 -14.95
N GLN A 94 2.96 -4.79 -14.03
CA GLN A 94 2.76 -5.73 -12.93
C GLN A 94 1.74 -5.17 -11.94
N ARG A 95 1.24 -6.00 -11.02
CA ARG A 95 0.47 -5.49 -9.88
C ARG A 95 1.40 -4.80 -8.90
N ARG A 96 0.84 -3.95 -8.05
CA ARG A 96 1.61 -3.32 -6.97
C ARG A 96 1.99 -4.37 -5.95
N ARG A 97 3.26 -4.38 -5.54
CA ARG A 97 3.80 -5.24 -4.48
C ARG A 97 3.82 -4.47 -3.17
N VAL A 98 2.73 -4.57 -2.41
CA VAL A 98 2.51 -3.81 -1.18
C VAL A 98 2.92 -4.63 0.03
N VAL A 99 3.69 -4.03 0.94
CA VAL A 99 3.99 -4.63 2.23
C VAL A 99 3.29 -3.84 3.33
N VAL A 100 2.53 -4.55 4.15
CA VAL A 100 1.93 -4.01 5.38
C VAL A 100 2.63 -4.64 6.56
N LEU A 101 3.07 -3.83 7.53
CA LEU A 101 3.75 -4.33 8.72
C LEU A 101 3.12 -3.82 10.01
N GLN A 102 3.06 -4.66 11.04
CA GLN A 102 2.53 -4.31 12.35
C GLN A 102 3.33 -3.17 13.01
N CYS A 103 2.66 -2.26 13.71
CA CYS A 103 3.30 -1.25 14.54
C CYS A 103 4.12 -1.83 15.71
N GLY A 104 4.95 -1.01 16.36
CA GLY A 104 5.72 -1.40 17.55
C GLY A 104 5.15 -0.87 18.86
N ASP A 105 5.35 -1.62 19.94
CA ASP A 105 5.00 -1.15 21.29
C ASP A 105 5.94 -0.02 21.74
N LYS A 106 7.26 -0.26 21.60
CA LYS A 106 8.30 0.71 21.96
C LYS A 106 8.35 1.84 20.92
N LYS A 107 8.06 3.06 21.37
CA LYS A 107 8.07 4.29 20.57
C LYS A 107 9.19 5.22 21.02
N ALA A 108 9.80 5.93 20.08
CA ALA A 108 10.76 6.99 20.38
C ALA A 108 10.05 8.22 20.95
N GLU A 109 10.78 8.97 21.76
CA GLU A 109 10.39 10.31 22.18
C GLU A 109 10.82 11.31 21.10
N PRO A 110 9.94 12.20 20.62
CA PRO A 110 10.33 13.29 19.73
C PRO A 110 11.44 14.14 20.36
N SER A 111 12.50 14.42 19.61
CA SER A 111 13.61 15.29 20.00
C SER A 111 14.12 16.00 18.76
N TRP A 112 14.39 17.29 18.91
CA TRP A 112 14.94 18.09 17.82
C TRP A 112 16.35 17.64 17.45
N GLU A 113 17.16 17.30 18.45
CA GLU A 113 18.57 16.91 18.32
C GLU A 113 18.71 15.60 17.53
N LYS A 114 17.78 14.65 17.75
CA LYS A 114 17.87 13.32 17.15
C LYS A 114 17.03 13.15 15.89
N TYR A 115 15.84 13.75 15.88
CA TYR A 115 14.84 13.52 14.83
C TYR A 115 14.51 14.78 14.03
N HIS A 116 14.88 15.97 14.50
CA HIS A 116 14.49 17.26 13.90
C HIS A 116 12.96 17.48 13.83
N TYR A 117 12.23 16.93 14.80
CA TYR A 117 10.80 17.17 14.95
C TYR A 117 10.44 17.48 16.41
N ARG A 118 9.41 18.33 16.60
CA ARG A 118 8.84 18.68 17.90
C ARG A 118 7.44 18.05 18.04
N GLY A 119 7.21 17.29 19.11
CA GLY A 119 5.91 16.71 19.45
C GLY A 119 5.42 15.54 18.58
N VAL A 120 5.95 15.38 17.36
CA VAL A 120 5.65 14.29 16.44
C VAL A 120 6.92 13.75 15.81
N ILE A 121 6.91 12.52 15.28
CA ILE A 121 7.97 11.96 14.43
C ILE A 121 7.35 11.10 13.31
N PRO A 122 8.01 10.96 12.15
CA PRO A 122 7.54 10.07 11.09
C PRO A 122 7.30 8.66 11.62
N ALA A 123 6.19 8.03 11.23
CA ALA A 123 5.81 6.69 11.70
C ALA A 123 6.91 5.65 11.49
N GLY A 124 7.66 5.73 10.38
CA GLY A 124 8.80 4.85 10.11
C GLY A 124 10.01 5.04 11.04
N GLN A 125 10.06 6.15 11.79
CA GLN A 125 11.07 6.44 12.82
C GLN A 125 10.50 6.30 14.25
N LEU A 126 9.18 6.37 14.40
CA LEU A 126 8.48 6.30 15.68
C LEU A 126 8.71 4.97 16.40
N TYR A 127 8.54 3.86 15.71
CA TYR A 127 8.60 2.54 16.34
C TYR A 127 10.02 2.00 16.37
N ILE A 128 10.60 1.90 17.57
CA ILE A 128 12.01 1.57 17.78
C ILE A 128 12.25 0.20 18.40
N GLY A 129 11.19 -0.57 18.68
CA GLY A 129 11.30 -1.92 19.21
C GLY A 129 12.03 -2.88 18.27
N PRO A 130 12.77 -3.87 18.79
CA PRO A 130 13.57 -4.78 17.96
C PRO A 130 12.73 -5.60 16.99
N TYR A 131 11.53 -6.04 17.41
CA TYR A 131 10.60 -6.77 16.55
C TYR A 131 10.15 -5.91 15.34
N HIS A 132 9.62 -4.70 15.59
CA HIS A 132 9.22 -3.80 14.51
C HIS A 132 10.39 -3.43 13.58
N ARG A 133 11.59 -3.21 14.12
CA ARG A 133 12.78 -2.99 13.29
C ARG A 133 13.06 -4.16 12.34
N SER A 134 12.93 -5.40 12.82
CA SER A 134 13.07 -6.58 11.96
C SER A 134 12.02 -6.60 10.83
N LEU A 135 10.75 -6.31 11.13
CA LEU A 135 9.70 -6.20 10.12
C LEU A 135 10.00 -5.08 9.11
N ARG A 136 10.45 -3.91 9.58
CA ARG A 136 10.73 -2.75 8.73
C ARG A 136 11.90 -3.01 7.78
N LEU A 137 12.99 -3.62 8.27
CA LEU A 137 14.12 -4.01 7.43
C LEU A 137 13.68 -5.02 6.36
N THR A 138 12.83 -5.98 6.73
CA THR A 138 12.31 -6.98 5.78
C THR A 138 11.41 -6.32 4.73
N ALA A 139 10.52 -5.43 5.13
CA ALA A 139 9.71 -4.65 4.19
C ALA A 139 10.55 -3.81 3.22
N SER A 140 11.66 -3.20 3.68
CA SER A 140 12.60 -2.46 2.82
C SER A 140 13.33 -3.36 1.80
N ALA A 141 13.55 -4.63 2.13
CA ALA A 141 14.13 -5.59 1.18
C ALA A 141 13.08 -6.07 0.15
N LEU A 142 11.82 -6.20 0.57
CA LEU A 142 10.73 -6.71 -0.27
C LEU A 142 10.15 -5.66 -1.23
N THR A 143 10.09 -4.37 -0.85
CA THR A 143 9.43 -3.34 -1.66
C THR A 143 9.93 -1.92 -1.37
N ASN A 144 9.48 -0.97 -2.18
CA ASN A 144 9.75 0.45 -2.04
C ASN A 144 9.05 1.06 -0.80
N PRO A 145 9.66 2.04 -0.10
CA PRO A 145 9.01 2.78 0.99
C PRO A 145 7.62 3.38 0.68
N PHE A 146 7.33 3.75 -0.57
CA PHE A 146 6.01 4.26 -0.99
C PHE A 146 4.92 3.17 -1.04
N LEU A 147 5.33 1.90 -1.13
CA LEU A 147 4.48 0.72 -1.09
C LEU A 147 4.53 0.00 0.27
N THR A 148 5.11 0.65 1.28
CA THR A 148 5.15 0.14 2.65
C THR A 148 4.17 0.91 3.53
N TRP A 149 3.33 0.16 4.25
CA TRP A 149 2.37 0.70 5.20
C TRP A 149 2.58 0.10 6.59
N ILE A 150 2.38 0.90 7.63
CA ILE A 150 2.34 0.41 9.01
C ILE A 150 0.88 0.24 9.41
N MET A 151 0.52 -0.93 9.94
CA MET A 151 -0.75 -1.16 10.61
C MET A 151 -0.62 -0.75 12.08
N SER A 152 -1.05 0.48 12.37
CA SER A 152 -1.16 1.06 13.70
C SER A 152 -2.45 0.61 14.39
N ALA A 153 -2.34 0.16 15.64
CA ALA A 153 -3.51 -0.13 16.48
C ALA A 153 -4.48 1.05 16.60
N TRP A 154 -4.01 2.31 16.59
CA TRP A 154 -4.89 3.47 16.73
C TRP A 154 -5.28 4.07 15.37
N HIS A 155 -4.28 4.22 14.49
CA HIS A 155 -4.44 4.99 13.26
C HIS A 155 -4.76 4.13 12.03
N GLY A 156 -4.80 2.81 12.14
CA GLY A 156 -4.98 1.90 11.00
C GLY A 156 -3.77 1.92 10.06
N LEU A 157 -3.98 2.02 8.74
CA LEU A 157 -2.90 1.97 7.76
C LEU A 157 -2.32 3.37 7.55
N ILE A 158 -1.03 3.51 7.85
CA ILE A 158 -0.32 4.78 7.76
C ILE A 158 0.97 4.62 6.93
N PRO A 159 1.33 5.63 6.12
CA PRO A 159 2.58 5.62 5.39
C PRO A 159 3.73 5.95 6.35
N LEU A 160 4.94 5.53 5.99
CA LEU A 160 6.13 5.71 6.84
C LEU A 160 6.46 7.17 7.17
N LYS A 161 6.10 8.10 6.27
CA LYS A 161 6.37 9.52 6.44
C LYS A 161 5.32 10.25 7.30
N ARG A 162 4.20 9.61 7.67
CA ARG A 162 3.15 10.26 8.46
C ARG A 162 3.71 10.71 9.81
N PRO A 163 3.69 12.01 10.14
CA PRO A 163 4.11 12.48 11.45
C PRO A 163 3.09 12.02 12.49
N LEU A 164 3.54 11.39 13.57
CA LEU A 164 2.70 10.92 14.66
C LEU A 164 3.30 11.31 16.01
N GLY A 165 2.43 11.67 16.95
CA GLY A 165 2.81 11.77 18.37
C GLY A 165 2.94 10.39 19.00
N ARG A 166 3.58 10.34 20.18
CA ARG A 166 3.63 9.12 20.98
C ARG A 166 2.23 8.77 21.48
N TYR A 167 1.89 7.49 21.45
CA TYR A 167 0.61 6.99 21.93
C TYR A 167 0.75 5.59 22.52
N ASN A 168 -0.22 5.21 23.35
CA ASN A 168 -0.30 3.88 23.96
C ASN A 168 -1.70 3.31 23.73
N VAL A 169 -1.89 2.65 22.59
CA VAL A 169 -3.10 1.94 22.19
C VAL A 169 -2.66 0.60 21.65
N LYS A 170 -3.27 -0.47 22.15
CA LYS A 170 -3.09 -1.85 21.72
C LYS A 170 -4.30 -2.30 20.92
N LEU A 171 -4.14 -3.39 20.17
CA LEU A 171 -5.26 -4.02 19.49
C LEU A 171 -6.25 -4.56 20.54
N GLY A 172 -7.54 -4.30 20.35
CA GLY A 172 -8.60 -4.64 21.31
C GLY A 172 -8.95 -3.52 22.30
N ASP A 173 -8.14 -2.47 22.41
CA ASP A 173 -8.50 -1.30 23.21
C ASP A 173 -9.73 -0.57 22.61
N PRO A 174 -10.54 0.15 23.40
CA PRO A 174 -11.72 0.87 22.89
C PRO A 174 -11.44 1.89 21.78
N LYS A 175 -10.21 2.43 21.72
CA LYS A 175 -9.76 3.38 20.69
C LYS A 175 -9.03 2.71 19.53
N ALA A 176 -8.94 1.38 19.54
CA ALA A 176 -8.24 0.64 18.50
C ALA A 176 -9.00 0.66 17.18
N ILE A 177 -8.27 0.41 16.10
CA ILE A 177 -8.77 0.25 14.75
C ILE A 177 -9.79 -0.90 14.73
N THR A 178 -10.96 -0.63 14.14
CA THR A 178 -12.03 -1.62 13.97
C THR A 178 -11.92 -2.32 12.61
N PRO A 179 -12.54 -3.51 12.43
CA PRO A 179 -12.62 -4.17 11.12
C PRO A 179 -13.22 -3.28 10.04
N GLU A 180 -14.28 -2.53 10.37
CA GLU A 180 -14.92 -1.62 9.43
C GLU A 180 -13.98 -0.49 8.98
N LYS A 181 -13.23 0.11 9.92
CA LYS A 181 -12.26 1.14 9.56
C LYS A 181 -11.08 0.55 8.78
N MET A 182 -10.68 -0.69 9.08
CA MET A 182 -9.66 -1.39 8.29
C MET A 182 -10.10 -1.61 6.85
N ARG A 183 -11.34 -2.10 6.61
CA ARG A 183 -11.91 -2.26 5.25
C ARG A 183 -11.88 -0.96 4.45
N ARG A 184 -12.25 0.16 5.07
CA ARG A 184 -12.18 1.48 4.39
C ARG A 184 -10.75 1.85 4.02
N HIS A 185 -9.79 1.61 4.91
CA HIS A 185 -8.37 1.89 4.65
C HIS A 185 -7.79 0.99 3.55
N THR A 186 -8.11 -0.31 3.54
CA THR A 186 -7.60 -1.24 2.53
C THR A 186 -8.23 -0.97 1.16
N ALA A 187 -9.51 -0.58 1.13
CA ALA A 187 -10.20 -0.14 -0.09
C ALA A 187 -9.60 1.16 -0.64
N SER A 188 -9.32 2.16 0.20
CA SER A 188 -8.74 3.44 -0.26
C SER A 188 -7.33 3.28 -0.86
N LEU A 189 -6.60 2.25 -0.42
CA LEU A 189 -5.30 1.86 -0.96
C LEU A 189 -5.40 0.84 -2.10
N ASP A 190 -6.62 0.42 -2.45
CA ASP A 190 -6.92 -0.52 -3.53
C ASP A 190 -6.15 -1.85 -3.34
N LEU A 191 -6.08 -2.34 -2.10
CA LEU A 191 -5.28 -3.54 -1.77
C LEU A 191 -5.88 -4.83 -2.34
N ALA A 192 -7.18 -4.85 -2.65
CA ALA A 192 -7.84 -5.91 -3.42
C ALA A 192 -7.19 -6.14 -4.80
N ASP A 193 -6.58 -5.10 -5.35
CA ASP A 193 -5.92 -5.10 -6.65
C ASP A 193 -4.37 -4.97 -6.55
N ALA A 194 -3.82 -5.26 -5.37
CA ALA A 194 -2.38 -5.42 -5.13
C ALA A 194 -2.01 -6.87 -4.79
N ASP A 195 -0.73 -7.21 -4.93
CA ASP A 195 -0.13 -8.37 -4.29
C ASP A 195 0.36 -7.90 -2.92
N VAL A 196 -0.13 -8.54 -1.86
CA VAL A 196 0.01 -8.02 -0.49
C VAL A 196 0.71 -9.03 0.40
N ILE A 197 1.80 -8.60 1.02
CA ILE A 197 2.46 -9.34 2.10
C ILE A 197 2.19 -8.60 3.41
N PHE A 198 1.68 -9.32 4.40
CA PHE A 198 1.51 -8.82 5.76
C PHE A 198 2.58 -9.39 6.69
N LEU A 199 3.28 -8.50 7.40
CA LEU A 199 4.33 -8.83 8.35
C LEU A 199 3.90 -8.44 9.77
N GLY A 200 3.51 -9.42 10.59
CA GLY A 200 3.14 -9.17 11.98
C GLY A 200 2.70 -10.43 12.72
N SER A 201 2.28 -10.22 13.96
CA SER A 201 1.69 -11.27 14.80
C SER A 201 0.34 -11.75 14.28
N LYS A 202 -0.06 -12.96 14.69
CA LYS A 202 -1.33 -13.58 14.29
C LYS A 202 -2.54 -12.67 14.52
N GLY A 203 -2.66 -12.05 15.69
CA GLY A 203 -3.83 -11.20 15.99
C GLY A 203 -3.98 -9.99 15.06
N TYR A 204 -2.88 -9.40 14.60
CA TYR A 204 -2.94 -8.34 13.59
C TYR A 204 -3.18 -8.90 12.19
N ALA A 205 -2.58 -10.06 11.87
CA ALA A 205 -2.79 -10.72 10.59
C ALA A 205 -4.25 -11.09 10.38
N ASP A 206 -4.90 -11.68 11.39
CA ASP A 206 -6.31 -12.07 11.35
C ASP A 206 -7.23 -10.86 11.08
N LEU A 207 -7.04 -9.74 11.78
CA LEU A 207 -7.79 -8.50 11.51
C LEU A 207 -7.53 -7.93 10.11
N PHE A 208 -6.29 -8.04 9.62
CA PHE A 208 -5.93 -7.52 8.31
C PHE A 208 -6.53 -8.37 7.19
N THR A 209 -6.49 -9.69 7.31
CA THR A 209 -7.00 -10.64 6.30
C THR A 209 -8.52 -10.63 6.21
N GLU A 210 -9.26 -10.23 7.27
CA GLU A 210 -10.69 -9.91 7.15
C GLU A 210 -10.98 -8.84 6.09
N SER A 211 -10.04 -7.91 5.87
CA SER A 211 -10.17 -6.81 4.90
C SER A 211 -9.40 -7.03 3.60
N VAL A 212 -8.44 -7.95 3.59
CA VAL A 212 -7.62 -8.34 2.43
C VAL A 212 -7.43 -9.86 2.46
N PRO A 213 -8.44 -10.66 2.06
CA PRO A 213 -8.43 -12.12 2.24
C PRO A 213 -7.28 -12.84 1.52
N HIS A 214 -6.80 -12.27 0.41
CA HIS A 214 -5.70 -12.82 -0.37
C HIS A 214 -4.30 -12.41 0.13
N ALA A 215 -4.20 -11.64 1.22
CA ALA A 215 -2.90 -11.22 1.75
C ALA A 215 -2.09 -12.42 2.25
N PHE A 216 -0.82 -12.48 1.85
CA PHE A 216 0.10 -13.51 2.30
C PHE A 216 0.72 -13.15 3.65
N THR A 217 0.56 -14.02 4.65
CA THR A 217 1.06 -13.83 6.02
C THR A 217 2.13 -14.88 6.35
N PRO A 218 3.39 -14.71 5.90
CA PRO A 218 4.41 -15.76 6.01
C PRO A 218 4.90 -16.01 7.44
N LEU A 219 4.72 -15.04 8.33
CA LEU A 219 5.31 -15.07 9.67
C LEU A 219 4.52 -16.00 10.59
N SER A 220 5.22 -16.94 11.22
CA SER A 220 4.63 -17.93 12.13
C SER A 220 5.51 -18.18 13.35
N GLY A 221 4.94 -18.78 14.40
CA GLY A 221 5.62 -19.01 15.67
C GLY A 221 5.70 -17.76 16.55
N ASP A 222 6.58 -17.79 17.55
CA ASP A 222 6.79 -16.69 18.48
C ASP A 222 7.56 -15.50 17.86
N LEU A 223 7.73 -14.42 18.62
CA LEU A 223 8.40 -13.21 18.14
C LEU A 223 9.88 -13.44 17.75
N LEU A 224 10.56 -14.42 18.35
CA LEU A 224 11.94 -14.73 18.02
C LEU A 224 12.01 -15.48 16.69
N ALA A 225 11.19 -16.51 16.53
CA ALA A 225 11.06 -17.28 15.29
C ALA A 225 10.72 -16.37 14.10
N GLN A 226 9.76 -15.46 14.28
CA GLN A 226 9.37 -14.50 13.24
C GLN A 226 10.52 -13.52 12.89
N ARG A 227 11.33 -13.10 13.87
CA ARG A 227 12.51 -12.25 13.61
C ARG A 227 13.59 -13.01 12.84
N SER A 228 13.77 -14.30 13.13
CA SER A 228 14.66 -15.19 12.38
C SER A 228 14.18 -15.35 10.95
N GLN A 229 12.89 -15.63 10.72
CA GLN A 229 12.30 -15.68 9.38
C GLN A 229 12.51 -14.36 8.61
N CYS A 230 12.28 -13.22 9.27
CA CYS A 230 12.56 -11.90 8.71
C CYS A 230 14.04 -11.73 8.30
N LYS A 231 14.99 -12.30 9.05
CA LYS A 231 16.41 -12.28 8.69
C LYS A 231 16.68 -13.16 7.48
N THR A 232 16.21 -14.41 7.51
CA THR A 232 16.39 -15.38 6.42
C THR A 232 15.90 -14.84 5.08
N VAL A 233 14.70 -14.26 5.03
CA VAL A 233 14.17 -13.72 3.76
C VAL A 233 14.99 -12.53 3.24
N ARG A 234 15.53 -11.66 4.11
CA ARG A 234 16.38 -10.54 3.65
C ARG A 234 17.70 -11.02 3.05
N GLU A 235 18.20 -12.16 3.50
CA GLU A 235 19.48 -12.73 3.10
C GLU A 235 19.32 -13.72 1.93
N ASN A 236 18.09 -14.07 1.54
CA ASN A 236 17.80 -15.05 0.51
C ASN A 236 16.86 -14.47 -0.59
N PRO A 237 17.41 -14.07 -1.75
CA PRO A 237 16.62 -13.55 -2.88
C PRO A 237 15.59 -14.53 -3.46
N ASP A 238 15.86 -15.83 -3.41
CA ASP A 238 14.92 -16.84 -3.90
C ASP A 238 13.70 -16.91 -2.99
N LEU A 239 13.91 -16.89 -1.67
CA LEU A 239 12.81 -16.83 -0.70
C LEU A 239 11.99 -15.52 -0.82
N MET A 240 12.62 -14.39 -1.15
CA MET A 240 11.87 -13.15 -1.44
C MET A 240 10.96 -13.29 -2.66
N ARG A 241 11.44 -13.97 -3.71
CA ARG A 241 10.65 -14.24 -4.91
C ARG A 241 9.51 -15.22 -4.61
N GLU A 242 9.78 -16.30 -3.88
CA GLU A 242 8.74 -17.24 -3.42
C GLU A 242 7.64 -16.55 -2.61
N TRP A 243 8.00 -15.61 -1.73
CA TRP A 243 7.00 -14.83 -0.98
C TRP A 243 6.11 -13.98 -1.88
N TRP A 244 6.68 -13.38 -2.93
CA TRP A 244 5.90 -12.61 -3.90
C TRP A 244 5.06 -13.50 -4.81
N ASP A 245 5.56 -14.68 -5.20
CA ASP A 245 4.80 -15.65 -5.98
C ASP A 245 3.60 -16.17 -5.17
N ALA A 246 3.79 -16.47 -3.88
CA ALA A 246 2.71 -16.84 -2.97
C ALA A 246 1.67 -15.73 -2.80
N ALA A 247 2.11 -14.46 -2.66
CA ALA A 247 1.22 -13.30 -2.58
C ALA A 247 0.41 -13.07 -3.86
N ALA A 248 0.99 -13.35 -5.03
CA ALA A 248 0.28 -13.27 -6.30
C ALA A 248 -0.76 -14.40 -6.47
N LEU A 249 -0.44 -15.62 -6.02
CA LEU A 249 -1.33 -16.78 -6.09
C LEU A 249 -2.54 -16.70 -5.14
N GLY A 250 -2.41 -16.01 -3.99
CA GLY A 250 -3.48 -15.84 -3.01
C GLY A 250 -4.80 -15.33 -3.60
N ARG A 251 -4.74 -14.55 -4.71
CA ARG A 251 -5.91 -14.01 -5.40
C ARG A 251 -6.62 -15.01 -6.31
N GLY A 252 -5.89 -15.98 -6.88
CA GLY A 252 -6.47 -16.96 -7.81
C GLY A 252 -7.57 -17.80 -7.17
N ARG A 253 -7.56 -17.94 -5.84
CA ARG A 253 -8.58 -18.64 -5.05
C ARG A 253 -9.79 -17.78 -4.65
N CYS A 254 -9.72 -16.45 -4.77
CA CYS A 254 -10.78 -15.53 -4.36
C CYS A 254 -11.63 -14.98 -5.52
N LEU A 255 -11.28 -15.30 -6.78
CA LEU A 255 -11.96 -14.82 -7.98
C LEU A 255 -12.82 -15.88 -8.67
N GLU A 256 -12.82 -17.12 -8.17
CA GLU A 256 -13.88 -18.07 -8.51
C GLU A 256 -15.13 -17.60 -7.74
N PRO A 257 -16.22 -17.16 -8.42
CA PRO A 257 -17.47 -16.95 -7.73
C PRO A 257 -17.91 -18.29 -7.13
N ASP A 258 -18.16 -18.32 -5.83
CA ASP A 258 -18.93 -19.40 -5.22
C ASP A 258 -20.30 -19.45 -5.92
N GLU A 259 -20.43 -20.36 -6.89
CA GLU A 259 -21.72 -20.84 -7.34
C GLU A 259 -22.39 -21.55 -6.17
N GLY A 260 -23.04 -20.81 -5.25
CA GLY A 260 -23.74 -21.48 -4.16
C GLY A 260 -24.22 -20.70 -2.94
N CYS A 261 -24.36 -19.36 -2.98
CA CYS A 261 -25.02 -18.67 -1.87
C CYS A 261 -26.52 -18.45 -2.17
N PRO A 262 -27.47 -19.13 -1.49
CA PRO A 262 -28.89 -18.85 -1.65
C PRO A 262 -29.23 -17.48 -1.04
N LYS A 263 -30.13 -16.77 -1.72
CA LYS A 263 -30.63 -15.43 -1.37
C LYS A 263 -31.38 -15.40 -0.05
#